data_AF-A0A2U0S6H4-F1
#
_entry.id   AF-A0A2U0S6H4-F1
#
_cell.length_a   1.000
_cell.length_b   1.000
_cell.length_c   1.000
_cell.angle_alpha   90.00
_cell.angle_beta   90.00
_cell.angle_gamma   90.00
#
_symmetry.space_group_name_H-M   'P 1'
#
loop_
_entity.id
_entity.type
_entity.pdbx_description
1 polymer ?
#
loop_
_entity_poly.entity_id
_entity_poly.type
_entity_poly.pdbx_seq_one_letter_code
_entity_poly.pdbx_strand_id
1 'polypeptide(L)'
;MNSQLTEKQKESILQHCDSIAGSREIVAVCLYGPWVCGYADTKTTINVLLVLDRFSLRLNTYHETVDDINVSIVTVNSKDFERDVKKGWLGEFFAERLTVPYEALKNEDY
;
A
#
# COMPACT_ATOMS: atom_id res chain seq x y z
N MET A 1 1.29 9.51 -15.18
CA MET A 1 -0.04 8.86 -15.18
C MET A 1 -0.72 9.33 -13.92
N ASN A 2 -1.93 9.87 -14.00
CA ASN A 2 -2.69 10.24 -12.81
C ASN A 2 -3.61 9.07 -12.48
N SER A 3 -3.61 8.62 -11.21
CA SER A 3 -4.54 7.57 -10.78
C SER A 3 -5.99 8.04 -10.94
N GLN A 4 -6.91 7.08 -11.02
CA GLN A 4 -8.36 7.34 -10.99
C GLN A 4 -8.87 7.75 -9.59
N LEU A 5 -7.98 7.81 -8.59
CA LEU A 5 -8.33 8.15 -7.22
C LEU A 5 -8.37 9.66 -7.03
N THR A 6 -9.44 10.14 -6.41
CA THR A 6 -9.55 11.53 -5.98
C THR A 6 -8.66 11.79 -4.77
N GLU A 7 -8.25 13.05 -4.57
CA GLU A 7 -7.46 13.44 -3.39
C GLU A 7 -8.16 13.12 -2.07
N LYS A 8 -9.50 13.26 -2.01
CA LYS A 8 -10.30 12.87 -0.84
C LYS A 8 -10.18 11.38 -0.53
N GLN A 9 -10.22 10.52 -1.55
CA GLN A 9 -10.06 9.07 -1.37
C GLN A 9 -8.64 8.73 -0.90
N LYS A 10 -7.61 9.40 -1.44
CA LYS A 10 -6.22 9.21 -1.00
C LYS A 10 -6.03 9.61 0.46
N GLU A 11 -6.61 10.74 0.88
CA GLU A 11 -6.57 11.19 2.27
C GLU A 11 -7.29 10.21 3.20
N SER A 12 -8.46 9.70 2.80
CA SER A 12 -9.17 8.68 3.58
C SER A 12 -8.36 7.38 3.70
N ILE A 13 -7.71 6.92 2.63
CA ILE A 13 -6.82 5.75 2.67
C ILE A 13 -5.66 5.98 3.63
N LEU A 14 -5.05 7.17 3.63
CA LEU A 14 -3.99 7.52 4.57
C LEU A 14 -4.49 7.50 6.03
N GLN A 15 -5.70 7.98 6.31
CA GLN A 15 -6.30 7.89 7.65
C GLN A 15 -6.50 6.44 8.11
N HIS A 16 -6.92 5.54 7.22
CA HIS A 16 -6.98 4.10 7.53
C HIS A 16 -5.59 3.52 7.80
N CYS A 17 -4.57 3.92 7.02
CA CYS A 17 -3.19 3.51 7.24
C CYS A 17 -2.65 3.98 8.61
N ASP A 18 -2.94 5.23 9.00
CA ASP A 18 -2.58 5.78 10.31
C ASP A 18 -3.27 5.00 11.44
N SER A 19 -4.55 4.64 11.27
CA SER A 19 -5.28 3.81 12.23
C SER A 19 -4.64 2.42 12.40
N ILE A 20 -4.28 1.76 11.29
CA ILE A 20 -3.61 0.46 11.29
C ILE A 20 -2.21 0.54 11.92
N ALA A 21 -1.46 1.60 11.62
CA ALA A 21 -0.12 1.81 12.17
C ALA A 21 -0.17 1.96 13.70
N GLY A 22 -1.18 2.68 14.21
CA GLY A 22 -1.30 3.04 15.61
C GLY A 22 -0.13 3.94 16.02
N SER A 23 0.66 3.52 17.00
CA SER A 23 1.86 4.26 17.43
C SER A 23 3.12 3.95 16.62
N ARG A 24 3.03 3.07 15.61
CA ARG A 24 4.19 2.67 14.80
C ARG A 24 4.46 3.72 13.74
N GLU A 25 5.73 3.88 13.42
CA GLU A 25 6.14 4.76 12.32
C GLU A 25 5.74 4.14 10.98
N ILE A 26 5.03 4.93 10.18
CA ILE A 26 4.78 4.62 8.76
C ILE A 26 6.01 5.05 7.98
N VAL A 27 6.74 4.06 7.44
CA VAL A 27 7.92 4.29 6.61
C VAL A 27 7.50 4.75 5.22
N ALA A 28 6.52 4.08 4.62
CA ALA A 28 5.99 4.45 3.30
C ALA A 28 4.57 3.93 3.11
N VAL A 29 3.82 4.60 2.22
CA VAL A 29 2.52 4.15 1.72
C VAL A 29 2.49 4.32 0.22
N CYS A 30 2.14 3.27 -0.52
CA CYS A 30 1.90 3.38 -1.95
C CYS A 30 0.65 2.63 -2.41
N LEU A 31 0.04 3.15 -3.47
CA LEU A 31 -1.06 2.57 -4.21
C LEU A 31 -0.49 1.83 -5.42
N TYR A 32 -1.12 0.71 -5.79
CA TYR A 32 -0.73 -0.02 -7.00
C TYR A 32 -1.92 -0.71 -7.68
N GLY A 33 -1.71 -1.12 -8.93
CA GLY A 33 -2.69 -1.90 -9.69
C GLY A 33 -3.71 -1.04 -10.46
N PRO A 34 -4.90 -1.59 -10.76
CA PRO A 34 -5.81 -1.04 -11.78
C PRO A 34 -6.19 0.44 -11.61
N TRP A 35 -6.40 0.88 -10.36
CA TRP A 35 -6.77 2.26 -10.04
C TRP A 35 -5.66 3.27 -10.34
N VAL A 36 -4.40 2.86 -10.19
CA VAL A 36 -3.23 3.68 -10.57
C VAL A 36 -3.05 3.68 -12.08
N CYS A 37 -3.28 2.54 -12.73
CA CYS A 37 -3.11 2.39 -14.17
C CYS A 37 -4.25 2.96 -15.02
N GLY A 38 -5.37 3.38 -14.42
CA GLY A 38 -6.43 4.09 -15.11
C GLY A 38 -7.52 3.23 -15.77
N TYR A 39 -7.61 1.94 -15.41
CA TYR A 39 -8.59 1.00 -15.98
C TYR A 39 -9.47 0.30 -14.93
N ALA A 40 -9.51 0.81 -13.70
CA ALA A 40 -10.39 0.29 -12.65
C ALA A 40 -11.85 0.74 -12.83
N ASP A 41 -12.75 -0.03 -12.22
CA ASP A 41 -14.14 0.31 -11.96
C ASP A 41 -14.47 0.24 -10.47
N THR A 42 -15.70 0.59 -10.08
CA THR A 42 -16.13 0.60 -8.66
C THR A 42 -16.17 -0.77 -8.01
N LYS A 43 -16.14 -1.87 -8.77
CA LYS A 43 -16.04 -3.24 -8.23
C LYS A 43 -14.60 -3.66 -8.00
N THR A 44 -13.65 -2.93 -8.58
CA THR A 44 -12.22 -3.20 -8.48
C THR A 44 -11.70 -2.75 -7.13
N THR A 45 -10.99 -3.63 -6.42
CA THR A 45 -10.39 -3.30 -5.13
C THR A 45 -9.17 -2.39 -5.31
N ILE A 46 -9.05 -1.36 -4.47
CA ILE A 46 -7.86 -0.51 -4.38
C ILE A 46 -6.80 -1.27 -3.59
N ASN A 47 -5.60 -1.40 -4.15
CA ASN A 47 -4.49 -2.06 -3.45
C ASN A 47 -3.54 -1.03 -2.86
N VAL A 48 -3.25 -1.20 -1.57
CA VAL A 48 -2.35 -0.34 -0.80
C VAL A 48 -1.26 -1.20 -0.19
N LEU A 49 -0.02 -0.75 -0.28
CA LEU A 49 1.11 -1.29 0.47
C LEU A 49 1.46 -0.31 1.59
N LEU A 50 1.40 -0.79 2.83
CA LEU A 50 1.75 -0.05 4.04
C LEU A 50 3.03 -0.64 4.63
N VAL A 51 4.12 0.14 4.61
CA VAL A 51 5.40 -0.26 5.20
C VAL A 51 5.53 0.39 6.57
N LEU A 52 5.67 -0.44 7.60
CA LEU A 52 5.77 0.02 9.00
C LEU A 52 7.14 -0.32 9.60
N ASP A 53 7.70 0.58 10.40
CA ASP A 53 8.83 0.22 11.26
C ASP A 53 8.32 -0.62 12.44
N ARG A 54 9.13 -1.61 12.85
CA ARG A 54 8.88 -2.48 14.02
C ARG A 54 7.48 -3.12 14.04
N PHE A 55 6.90 -3.42 12.88
CA PHE A 55 5.68 -4.21 12.83
C PHE A 55 5.95 -5.62 13.35
N SER A 56 5.20 -6.03 14.38
CA SER A 56 5.42 -7.31 15.08
C SER A 56 4.98 -8.51 14.26
N LEU A 57 3.97 -8.31 13.40
CA LEU A 57 3.61 -9.27 12.37
C LEU A 57 4.56 -9.02 11.19
N ARG A 58 5.08 -10.09 10.57
CA ARG A 58 5.93 -9.94 9.37
C ARG A 58 5.13 -9.31 8.23
N LEU A 59 3.90 -9.79 8.07
CA LEU A 59 2.95 -9.42 7.05
C LEU A 59 1.53 -9.58 7.59
N ASN A 60 0.63 -8.65 7.27
CA ASN A 60 -0.80 -8.80 7.45
C ASN A 60 -1.57 -8.13 6.31
N THR A 61 -2.84 -8.48 6.12
CA THR A 61 -3.73 -7.78 5.18
C THR A 61 -5.00 -7.33 5.89
N TYR A 62 -5.37 -6.08 5.68
CA TYR A 62 -6.59 -5.47 6.17
C TYR A 62 -7.52 -5.17 5.00
N HIS A 63 -8.83 -5.21 5.26
CA HIS A 63 -9.86 -4.89 4.29
C HIS A 63 -10.71 -3.77 4.84
N GLU A 64 -10.78 -2.67 4.09
CA GLU A 64 -11.50 -1.45 4.43
C GLU A 64 -12.42 -1.05 3.28
N THR A 65 -13.23 -0.01 3.50
CA THR A 65 -14.09 0.56 2.46
C THR A 65 -13.98 2.08 2.49
N VAL A 66 -13.71 2.69 1.34
CA VAL A 66 -13.60 4.15 1.16
C VAL A 66 -14.53 4.59 0.04
N ASP A 67 -15.50 5.45 0.34
CA ASP A 67 -16.52 5.93 -0.61
C ASP A 67 -17.13 4.76 -1.43
N ASP A 68 -17.59 3.71 -0.74
CA ASP A 68 -18.17 2.46 -1.29
C ASP A 68 -17.24 1.59 -2.15
N ILE A 69 -15.93 1.89 -2.19
CA ILE A 69 -14.93 1.09 -2.89
C ILE A 69 -14.12 0.27 -1.89
N ASN A 70 -13.94 -1.02 -2.19
CA ASN A 70 -13.13 -1.91 -1.37
C ASN A 70 -11.64 -1.52 -1.44
N VAL A 71 -10.99 -1.51 -0.29
CA VAL A 71 -9.56 -1.25 -0.14
C VAL A 71 -8.91 -2.45 0.52
N SER A 72 -7.83 -2.97 -0.07
CA SER A 72 -6.97 -3.99 0.53
C SER A 72 -5.63 -3.36 0.91
N ILE A 73 -5.33 -3.33 2.21
CA ILE A 73 -4.12 -2.76 2.76
C ILE A 73 -3.22 -3.90 3.21
N VAL A 74 -2.15 -4.13 2.44
CA VAL A 74 -1.12 -5.11 2.77
C VAL A 74 -0.06 -4.40 3.62
N THR A 75 0.11 -4.83 4.86
CA THR A 75 1.04 -4.23 5.82
C THR A 75 2.25 -5.12 6.01
N VAL A 76 3.45 -4.56 5.92
CA VAL A 76 4.72 -5.29 6.04
C VAL A 76 5.70 -4.57 6.96
N ASN A 77 6.53 -5.34 7.67
CA ASN A 77 7.69 -4.80 8.39
C ASN A 77 8.75 -4.30 7.39
N SER A 78 9.27 -3.08 7.59
CA SER A 78 10.30 -2.46 6.73
C SER A 78 11.50 -3.36 6.44
N LYS A 79 12.00 -4.09 7.45
CA LYS A 79 13.16 -4.99 7.27
C LYS A 79 12.83 -6.19 6.40
N ASP A 80 11.61 -6.71 6.50
CA ASP A 80 11.16 -7.83 5.66
C ASP A 80 10.90 -7.36 4.23
N PHE A 81 10.32 -6.17 4.05
CA PHE A 81 10.14 -5.52 2.74
C PHE A 81 11.49 -5.33 2.03
N GLU A 82 12.44 -4.63 2.66
CA GLU A 82 13.76 -4.40 2.05
C GLU A 82 14.50 -5.69 1.73
N ARG A 83 14.37 -6.69 2.60
CA ARG A 83 15.00 -7.99 2.39
C ARG A 83 14.37 -8.71 1.20
N ASP A 84 13.06 -8.60 1.01
CA ASP A 84 12.38 -9.15 -0.15
C ASP A 84 12.81 -8.45 -1.44
N VAL A 85 12.83 -7.11 -1.46
CA VAL A 85 13.29 -6.32 -2.60
C VAL A 85 14.74 -6.62 -2.98
N LYS A 86 15.64 -6.74 -1.99
CA LYS A 86 17.08 -6.95 -2.23
C LYS A 86 17.45 -8.40 -2.54
N LYS A 87 16.68 -9.38 -2.03
CA LYS A 87 17.10 -10.79 -2.01
C LYS A 87 16.01 -11.80 -2.36
N GLY A 88 14.82 -11.36 -2.76
CA GLY A 88 13.68 -12.24 -3.09
C GLY A 88 13.26 -13.14 -1.94
N TRP A 89 13.39 -12.66 -0.69
CA TRP A 89 13.20 -13.48 0.51
C TRP A 89 11.79 -14.07 0.64
N LEU A 90 10.78 -13.39 0.13
CA LEU A 90 9.39 -13.84 0.06
C LEU A 90 9.00 -14.16 -1.39
N GLY A 91 9.97 -14.58 -2.21
CA GLY A 91 9.75 -14.84 -3.62
C GLY A 91 9.41 -13.57 -4.41
N GLU A 92 9.98 -12.42 -4.02
CA GLU A 92 9.81 -11.12 -4.70
C GLU A 92 8.39 -10.56 -4.60
N PHE A 93 7.58 -11.05 -3.65
CA PHE A 93 6.21 -10.64 -3.43
C PHE A 93 6.02 -9.11 -3.42
N PHE A 94 6.84 -8.37 -2.68
CA PHE A 94 6.75 -6.91 -2.66
C PHE A 94 7.50 -6.25 -3.82
N ALA A 95 8.61 -6.83 -4.26
CA ALA A 95 9.38 -6.31 -5.38
C ALA A 95 8.52 -6.25 -6.65
N GLU A 96 7.75 -7.29 -6.94
CA GLU A 96 6.85 -7.36 -8.09
C GLU A 96 5.84 -6.19 -8.09
N ARG A 97 5.33 -5.81 -6.92
CA ARG A 97 4.38 -4.69 -6.78
C ARG A 97 4.99 -3.32 -7.10
N LEU A 98 6.32 -3.19 -7.04
CA LEU A 98 7.04 -1.98 -7.41
C LEU A 98 7.44 -1.96 -8.90
N THR A 99 7.35 -3.10 -9.59
CA THR A 99 7.63 -3.19 -11.03
C THR A 99 6.46 -2.72 -11.91
N VAL A 100 5.26 -2.60 -11.32
CA VAL A 100 4.08 -2.02 -11.97
C VAL A 100 3.94 -0.54 -11.61
N PRO A 101 3.21 0.27 -12.40
CA PRO A 101 2.91 1.64 -12.01
C PRO A 101 2.30 1.71 -10.60
N TYR A 102 2.92 2.53 -9.76
CA TYR A 102 2.48 2.80 -8.39
C TYR A 102 2.43 4.31 -8.16
N GLU A 103 1.68 4.72 -7.14
CA GLU A 103 1.62 6.10 -6.66
C GLU A 103 1.98 6.13 -5.18
N ALA A 104 3.05 6.84 -4.82
CA ALA A 104 3.42 7.05 -3.43
C ALA A 104 2.48 8.07 -2.77
N LEU A 105 1.81 7.67 -1.70
CA LEU A 105 1.01 8.58 -0.87
C LEU A 105 1.83 9.15 0.30
N LYS A 106 2.90 8.46 0.70
CA LYS A 106 3.82 8.90 1.75
C LYS A 106 5.21 8.35 1.50
N ASN A 107 6.20 9.25 1.62
CA ASN A 107 7.64 8.99 1.49
C ASN A 107 8.02 8.37 0.13
N GLU A 108 7.94 9.18 -0.94
CA GLU A 108 8.21 8.74 -2.32
C GLU A 108 9.67 8.33 -2.59
N ASP A 109 10.61 8.82 -1.76
CA ASP A 109 12.05 8.56 -1.89
C ASP A 109 12.49 7.21 -1.26
N TYR A 110 11.56 6.49 -0.63
CA TYR A 110 11.83 5.19 0.01
C TYR A 110 11.87 4.04 -0.99
#